data_AF-A0A7W5FG89-F1
#
_entry.id   AF-A0A7W5FG89-F1
#
_cell.length_a   1.000
_cell.length_b   1.000
_cell.length_c   1.000
_cell.angle_alpha   90.00
_cell.angle_beta   90.00
_cell.angle_gamma   90.00
#
_symmetry.space_group_name_H-M   'P 1'
#
loop_
_entity.id
_entity.type
_entity.pdbx_description
1 polymer ?
#
loop_
_entity_poly.entity_id
_entity_poly.type
_entity_poly.pdbx_seq_one_letter_code
_entity_poly.pdbx_strand_id
1 'polypeptide(L)'
;MGTLVTLHLPPGSPISDQPWVITIGSLGDLEDWEPVVCGPYEHAHALALARAVVADDDLMAVVEPLLPLDGVDAIRREIELARTGEEEDFPPQLAREQPGAPPEPAEVRAGWRRIAARLTG
;
A
#
# COMPACT_ATOMS: atom_id res chain seq x y z
N MET A 1 -4.85 16.82 9.11
CA MET A 1 -5.12 16.34 7.74
C MET A 1 -3.95 15.47 7.35
N GLY A 2 -4.19 14.16 7.17
CA GLY A 2 -3.15 13.16 6.98
C GLY A 2 -2.52 13.12 5.57
N THR A 3 -1.54 12.25 5.40
CA THR A 3 -0.76 12.08 4.16
C THR A 3 -0.92 10.66 3.61
N LEU A 4 -1.24 10.55 2.31
CA LEU A 4 -1.23 9.28 1.58
C LEU A 4 -0.03 9.25 0.63
N VAL A 5 0.82 8.24 0.79
CA VAL A 5 1.95 7.93 -0.08
C VAL A 5 1.66 6.65 -0.84
N THR A 6 1.85 6.64 -2.15
CA THR A 6 1.64 5.46 -3.00
C THR A 6 2.53 5.54 -4.23
N LEU A 7 2.86 4.38 -4.79
CA LEU A 7 3.51 4.30 -6.10
C LEU A 7 2.61 4.87 -7.20
N HIS A 8 3.19 5.64 -8.12
CA HIS A 8 2.49 6.05 -9.33
C HIS A 8 2.62 4.95 -10.39
N LEU A 9 1.50 4.35 -10.75
CA LEU A 9 1.45 3.33 -11.79
C LEU A 9 0.91 3.93 -13.09
N PRO A 10 1.56 3.69 -14.24
CA PRO A 10 0.93 3.93 -15.54
C PRO A 10 -0.40 3.18 -15.65
N PRO A 11 -1.42 3.73 -16.33
CA PRO A 11 -2.67 3.03 -16.59
C PRO A 11 -2.42 1.65 -17.20
N GLY A 12 -3.03 0.60 -16.61
CA GLY A 12 -2.86 -0.78 -17.05
C GLY A 12 -1.54 -1.45 -16.63
N SER A 13 -0.78 -0.85 -15.70
CA SER A 13 0.42 -1.48 -15.15
C SER A 13 0.10 -2.84 -14.55
N PRO A 14 0.85 -3.91 -14.88
CA PRO A 14 0.64 -5.24 -14.32
C PRO A 14 0.86 -5.29 -12.80
N ILE A 15 1.60 -4.32 -12.24
CA ILE A 15 1.82 -4.19 -10.79
C ILE A 15 0.49 -3.91 -10.07
N SER A 16 -0.48 -3.29 -10.73
CA SER A 16 -1.81 -3.03 -10.14
C SER A 16 -2.62 -4.30 -9.86
N ASP A 17 -2.32 -5.41 -10.54
CA ASP A 17 -2.97 -6.71 -10.34
C ASP A 17 -2.39 -7.52 -9.19
N GLN A 18 -1.26 -7.08 -8.63
CA GLN A 18 -0.63 -7.70 -7.47
C GLN A 18 -1.49 -7.47 -6.20
N PRO A 19 -1.28 -8.25 -5.13
CA PRO A 19 -1.88 -7.93 -3.82
C PRO A 19 -1.26 -6.65 -3.26
N TRP A 20 -2.07 -5.78 -2.63
CA TRP A 20 -1.59 -4.52 -2.03
C TRP A 20 -1.76 -4.49 -0.53
N VAL A 21 -0.83 -3.86 0.17
CA VAL A 21 -0.90 -3.61 1.62
C VAL A 21 -0.99 -2.12 1.90
N ILE A 22 -1.52 -1.79 3.08
CA ILE A 22 -1.54 -0.44 3.62
C ILE A 22 -0.76 -0.48 4.94
N THR A 23 0.27 0.35 5.06
CA THR A 23 0.97 0.63 6.32
C THR A 23 0.52 1.99 6.83
N ILE A 24 -0.05 2.04 8.03
CA ILE A 24 -0.61 3.26 8.64
C ILE A 24 0.20 3.60 9.89
N GLY A 25 0.65 4.84 10.02
CA GLY A 25 1.43 5.36 11.14
C GLY A 25 1.02 6.78 11.52
N SER A 26 1.55 7.30 12.63
CA SER A 26 1.44 8.71 13.00
C SER A 26 2.08 9.62 11.95
N LEU A 27 1.47 10.76 11.65
CA LEU A 27 2.10 11.80 10.83
C LEU A 27 3.11 12.59 11.67
N GLY A 28 4.39 12.23 11.60
CA GLY A 28 5.47 12.83 12.41
C GLY A 28 5.53 12.27 13.82
N ASP A 29 6.32 12.90 14.71
CA ASP A 29 6.56 12.45 16.10
C ASP A 29 5.38 12.74 17.05
N LEU A 30 4.15 12.82 16.54
CA LEU A 30 2.97 13.21 17.33
C LEU A 30 2.58 12.14 18.36
N GLU A 31 2.71 10.86 18.00
CA GLU A 31 2.48 9.73 18.91
C GLU A 31 3.42 8.56 18.55
N ASP A 32 4.00 7.93 19.57
CA ASP A 32 4.90 6.77 19.44
C ASP A 32 4.09 5.47 19.57
N TRP A 33 3.55 5.00 18.45
CA TRP A 33 2.84 3.72 18.37
C TRP A 33 3.30 2.91 17.15
N GLU A 34 3.20 1.58 17.25
CA GLU A 34 3.67 0.67 16.21
C GLU A 34 2.77 0.73 14.97
N PRO A 35 3.32 1.03 13.76
CA PRO A 35 2.52 1.13 12.54
C PRO A 35 1.64 -0.11 12.29
N VAL A 36 0.39 0.11 11.90
CA VAL A 36 -0.56 -0.95 11.56
C VAL A 36 -0.42 -1.29 10.08
N VAL A 37 -0.11 -2.55 9.80
CA VAL A 37 -0.06 -3.09 8.42
C VAL A 37 -1.31 -3.95 8.17
N CYS A 38 -2.06 -3.67 7.11
CA CYS A 38 -3.25 -4.43 6.76
C CYS A 38 -3.36 -4.75 5.25
N GLY A 39 -4.09 -5.82 4.92
CA GLY A 39 -4.24 -6.36 3.57
C GLY A 39 -4.19 -7.90 3.54
N PRO A 40 -4.08 -8.50 2.34
CA PRO A 40 -3.99 -7.85 1.04
C PRO A 40 -5.33 -7.31 0.53
N TYR A 41 -5.27 -6.21 -0.23
CA TYR A 41 -6.39 -5.62 -0.95
C TYR A 41 -6.09 -5.55 -2.46
N GLU A 42 -7.13 -5.31 -3.26
CA GLU A 42 -6.94 -4.87 -4.64
C GLU A 42 -6.44 -3.42 -4.63
N HIS A 43 -5.62 -3.03 -5.61
CA HIS A 43 -5.01 -1.70 -5.69
C HIS A 43 -6.00 -0.54 -5.44
N ALA A 44 -7.14 -0.56 -6.15
CA ALA A 44 -8.17 0.47 -6.02
C ALA A 44 -8.80 0.51 -4.62
N HIS A 45 -9.02 -0.66 -3.99
CA HIS A 45 -9.53 -0.75 -2.63
C HIS A 45 -8.51 -0.21 -1.62
N ALA A 46 -7.23 -0.56 -1.76
CA ALA A 46 -6.17 -0.09 -0.87
C ALA A 46 -6.10 1.45 -0.86
N LEU A 47 -6.09 2.07 -2.03
CA LEU A 47 -6.06 3.52 -2.18
C LEU A 47 -7.29 4.21 -1.57
N ALA A 48 -8.48 3.67 -1.80
CA ALA A 48 -9.73 4.25 -1.30
C ALA A 48 -9.82 4.16 0.24
N LEU A 49 -9.45 3.02 0.81
CA LEU A 49 -9.42 2.81 2.26
C LEU A 49 -8.37 3.69 2.93
N ALA A 50 -7.13 3.70 2.43
CA ALA A 50 -6.06 4.51 2.99
C ALA A 50 -6.40 6.00 2.97
N ARG A 51 -6.96 6.49 1.85
CA ARG A 51 -7.44 7.87 1.72
C ARG A 51 -8.52 8.20 2.75
N ALA A 52 -9.51 7.32 2.94
CA ALA A 52 -10.58 7.54 3.91
C ALA A 52 -10.02 7.64 5.33
N VAL A 53 -9.08 6.76 5.71
CA VAL A 53 -8.47 6.76 7.05
C VAL A 53 -7.66 8.04 7.30
N VAL A 54 -6.80 8.48 6.37
CA VAL A 54 -5.96 9.67 6.59
C VAL A 54 -6.72 10.99 6.41
N ALA A 55 -7.95 10.96 5.87
CA ALA A 55 -8.76 12.17 5.72
C ALA A 55 -9.23 12.73 7.07
N ASP A 56 -9.49 11.84 8.02
CA ASP A 56 -10.13 12.18 9.29
C ASP A 56 -9.12 12.48 10.40
N ASP A 57 -7.86 12.06 10.26
CA ASP A 57 -6.85 12.11 11.32
C ASP A 57 -5.45 12.56 10.82
N ASP A 58 -4.56 12.91 11.76
CA ASP A 58 -3.15 13.23 11.49
C ASP A 58 -2.30 11.96 11.35
N LEU A 59 -2.66 11.15 10.34
CA LEU A 59 -2.03 9.88 10.02
C LEU A 59 -1.26 9.95 8.71
N MET A 60 -0.26 9.08 8.58
CA MET A 60 0.37 8.75 7.31
C MET A 60 -0.04 7.33 6.89
N ALA A 61 -0.40 7.15 5.64
CA ALA A 61 -0.62 5.84 5.05
C ALA A 61 0.29 5.64 3.83
N VAL A 62 0.98 4.51 3.78
CA VAL A 62 1.78 4.04 2.63
C VAL A 62 1.02 2.89 1.98
N VAL A 63 0.76 2.99 0.68
CA VAL A 63 0.08 1.97 -0.12
C VAL A 63 1.05 1.41 -1.15
N GLU A 64 1.34 0.13 -1.05
CA GLU A 64 2.39 -0.54 -1.86
C GLU A 64 2.01 -1.99 -2.21
N PRO A 65 2.54 -2.51 -3.34
CA PRO A 65 2.31 -3.89 -3.73
C PRO A 65 3.10 -4.84 -2.83
N LEU A 66 2.46 -5.92 -2.39
CA LEU A 66 3.11 -7.01 -1.68
C LEU A 66 3.74 -7.99 -2.68
N LEU A 67 5.06 -7.86 -2.86
CA LEU A 67 5.84 -8.69 -3.77
C LEU A 67 6.54 -9.84 -3.01
N PRO A 68 6.34 -11.10 -3.39
CA PRO A 68 7.10 -12.20 -2.81
C PRO A 68 8.54 -12.16 -3.33
N LEU A 69 9.49 -11.86 -2.44
CA LEU A 69 10.92 -12.04 -2.75
C LEU A 69 11.23 -13.53 -2.83
N ASP A 70 11.92 -13.94 -3.90
CA ASP A 70 12.06 -15.34 -4.33
C ASP A 70 13.08 -16.17 -3.52
N GLY A 71 13.60 -15.62 -2.43
CA GLY A 71 14.49 -16.33 -1.52
C GLY A 71 15.24 -15.43 -0.56
N VAL A 72 16.03 -16.06 0.32
CA VAL A 72 16.82 -15.38 1.36
C VAL A 72 17.78 -14.35 0.77
N ASP A 73 18.40 -14.64 -0.37
CA ASP A 73 19.35 -13.71 -0.99
C ASP A 73 18.65 -12.48 -1.58
N ALA A 74 17.44 -12.63 -2.13
CA ALA A 74 16.64 -11.49 -2.57
C ALA A 74 16.24 -10.60 -1.38
N ILE A 75 15.80 -11.21 -0.28
CA ILE A 75 15.49 -10.48 0.96
C ILE A 75 16.71 -9.72 1.48
N ARG A 76 17.90 -10.35 1.49
CA ARG A 76 19.13 -9.70 1.94
C ARG A 76 19.54 -8.52 1.05
N ARG A 77 19.36 -8.63 -0.27
CA ARG A 77 19.62 -7.51 -1.18
C ARG A 77 18.69 -6.33 -0.90
N GLU A 78 17.40 -6.60 -0.70
CA GLU A 78 16.41 -5.57 -0.39
C GLU A 78 16.74 -4.83 0.92
N ILE A 79 17.15 -5.57 1.95
CA ILE A 79 17.60 -4.99 3.22
C ILE A 79 18.81 -4.06 3.02
N GLU A 80 19.75 -4.43 2.14
CA GLU A 80 20.92 -3.60 1.87
C GLU A 80 20.53 -2.32 1.12
N LEU A 81 19.65 -2.41 0.12
CA LEU A 81 19.10 -1.24 -0.59
C LEU A 81 18.39 -0.27 0.37
N ALA A 82 17.54 -0.80 1.25
CA ALA A 82 16.85 0.02 2.25
C ALA A 82 17.81 0.73 3.22
N ARG A 83 18.98 0.12 3.51
CA ARG A 83 20.00 0.71 4.40
C ARG A 83 20.83 1.80 3.74
N THR A 84 21.08 1.68 2.44
CA THR A 84 21.86 2.69 1.70
C THR A 84 21.04 3.94 1.40
N GLY A 85 19.71 3.90 1.60
CA GLY A 85 18.81 4.99 1.30
C GLY A 85 18.69 5.25 -0.21
N GLU A 86 19.08 4.27 -1.03
CA GLU A 86 18.77 4.25 -2.47
C GLU A 86 17.29 3.87 -2.62
N GLU A 87 16.41 4.77 -2.21
CA GLU A 87 15.01 4.71 -2.64
C GLU A 87 15.02 4.84 -4.17
N GLU A 88 14.37 3.91 -4.88
CA GLU A 88 14.02 4.18 -6.28
C GLU A 88 13.23 5.49 -6.28
N ASP A 89 13.79 6.53 -6.92
CA ASP A 89 13.26 7.90 -6.97
C ASP A 89 11.95 7.92 -7.78
N PHE A 90 10.89 7.36 -7.19
CA PHE A 90 9.51 7.59 -7.57
C PHE A 90 9.04 8.75 -6.70
N PRO A 91 9.20 10.01 -7.15
CA PRO A 91 8.89 11.16 -6.33
C PRO A 91 7.48 11.00 -5.73
N PRO A 92 7.34 10.95 -4.39
CA PRO A 92 6.05 10.80 -3.74
C PRO A 92 5.16 11.96 -4.20
N GLN A 93 4.08 11.62 -4.90
CA GLN A 93 3.14 12.60 -5.43
C GLN A 93 1.77 12.30 -4.86
N LEU A 94 1.13 13.34 -4.30
CA LEU A 94 -0.26 13.28 -3.86
C LEU A 94 -1.10 12.60 -4.94
N ALA A 95 -1.71 11.47 -4.60
CA ALA A 95 -2.51 10.67 -5.53
C ALA A 95 -3.54 11.55 -6.26
N ARG A 96 -3.26 11.87 -7.54
CA ARG A 96 -4.05 12.80 -8.38
C ARG A 96 -5.35 12.17 -8.87
N GLU A 97 -5.39 10.85 -9.00
CA GLU A 97 -6.63 10.13 -9.29
C GLU A 97 -7.39 9.91 -7.98
N GLN A 98 -8.64 10.38 -7.95
CA GLN A 98 -9.55 10.12 -6.84
C GLN A 98 -10.12 8.71 -7.03
N PRO A 99 -9.64 7.69 -6.30
CA PRO A 99 -10.45 6.50 -6.12
C PRO A 99 -11.81 6.95 -5.56
N GLY A 100 -12.88 6.26 -5.96
CA GLY A 100 -14.24 6.56 -5.50
C GLY A 100 -14.42 6.38 -3.99
N ALA A 101 -15.67 6.32 -3.54
CA ALA A 101 -15.98 6.00 -2.14
C ALA A 101 -15.22 4.73 -1.68
N PRO A 102 -14.83 4.64 -0.39
CA PRO A 102 -14.20 3.43 0.13
C PRO A 102 -15.09 2.21 -0.11
N PRO A 103 -14.51 1.04 -0.44
CA PRO A 103 -15.27 -0.16 -0.72
C PRO A 103 -16.05 -0.60 0.52
N GLU A 104 -17.24 -1.14 0.30
CA GLU A 104 -18.06 -1.73 1.35
C GLU A 104 -17.37 -3.01 1.90
N PRO A 105 -17.64 -3.41 3.15
CA PRO A 105 -17.00 -4.60 3.75
C PRO A 105 -17.21 -5.88 2.94
N ALA A 106 -18.33 -6.01 2.24
CA ALA A 106 -18.59 -7.15 1.36
C ALA A 106 -17.69 -7.15 0.11
N GLU A 107 -17.38 -5.97 -0.44
CA GLU A 107 -16.51 -5.77 -1.60
C GLU A 107 -15.05 -6.06 -1.24
N VAL A 108 -14.61 -5.61 -0.05
CA VAL A 108 -13.28 -5.95 0.50
C VAL A 108 -13.12 -7.47 0.60
N ARG A 109 -14.09 -8.16 1.21
CA ARG A 109 -14.05 -9.64 1.32
C ARG A 109 -14.09 -10.33 -0.04
N ALA A 110 -14.83 -9.79 -1.01
CA ALA A 110 -14.88 -10.34 -2.37
C ALA A 110 -13.55 -10.16 -3.10
N GLY A 111 -12.91 -8.99 -3.00
CA GLY A 111 -11.59 -8.72 -3.55
C GLY A 111 -10.52 -9.63 -2.96
N TRP A 112 -10.52 -9.80 -1.63
CA TRP A 112 -9.61 -10.71 -0.95
C TRP A 112 -9.73 -12.16 -1.48
N ARG A 113 -10.95 -12.65 -1.71
CA ARG A 113 -11.16 -13.98 -2.32
C ARG A 113 -10.59 -14.09 -3.74
N ARG A 114 -10.69 -13.03 -4.56
CA ARG A 114 -10.10 -13.01 -5.91
C ARG A 114 -8.57 -13.08 -5.85
N ILE A 115 -7.96 -12.33 -4.93
CA ILE A 115 -6.52 -12.37 -4.69
C ILE A 115 -6.09 -13.77 -4.25
N ALA A 116 -6.76 -14.34 -3.25
CA ALA A 116 -6.45 -15.68 -2.75
C ALA A 116 -6.55 -16.76 -3.84
N ALA A 117 -7.54 -16.65 -4.73
CA ALA A 117 -7.67 -17.57 -5.87
C ALA A 117 -6.51 -17.45 -6.87
N ARG A 118 -5.94 -16.25 -7.08
CA ARG A 118 -4.76 -16.05 -7.94
C ARG A 118 -3.47 -16.63 -7.34
N LEU A 119 -3.36 -16.61 -6.01
CA LEU A 119 -2.16 -17.09 -5.29
C LEU A 119 -2.12 -18.61 -5.08
N THR A 120 -3.25 -19.29 -5.30
CA THR A 120 -3.40 -20.74 -5.05
C THR A 120 -3.61 -21.57 -6.32
N GLY A 121 -3.67 -20.91 -7.49
CA GLY A 121 -3.69 -21.55 -8.82
C GLY A 121 -2.32 -21.61 -9.44
#